data_AF-E7RZT6-F1
#
_entry.id   AF-E7RZT6-F1
#
_cell.length_a   1.000
_cell.length_b   1.000
_cell.length_c   1.000
_cell.angle_alpha   90.00
_cell.angle_beta   90.00
_cell.angle_gamma   90.00
#
_symmetry.space_group_name_H-M   'P 1'
#
loop_
_entity.id
_entity.type
_entity.pdbx_description
1 polymer ?
#
loop_
_entity_poly.entity_id
_entity_poly.type
_entity_poly.pdbx_seq_one_letter_code
_entity_poly.pdbx_strand_id
1 'polypeptide(L)'
;MLYEFRSRATGSVTMIGKAAEQVLKIIGKSPDATGIITVAQIPAAIAALEQAAEREQPPADQPQDADDQNLQEDARERFVSLRQRVYPLIELMREAKAADVDVTWGV
;
A
#
# COMPACT_ATOMS: atom_id res chain seq x y z
N MET A 1 14.48 -4.55 2.99
CA MET A 1 13.78 -5.85 3.10
C MET A 1 12.63 -5.85 2.09
N LEU A 2 12.30 -7.01 1.50
CA LEU A 2 11.07 -7.19 0.72
C LEU A 2 10.03 -7.86 1.61
N TYR A 3 8.77 -7.50 1.42
CA TYR A 3 7.63 -8.17 2.04
C TYR A 3 6.85 -8.90 0.97
N GLU A 4 6.48 -10.13 1.23
CA GLU A 4 5.59 -10.91 0.38
C GLU A 4 4.33 -11.23 1.17
N PHE A 5 3.22 -10.59 0.80
CA PHE A 5 1.90 -10.86 1.34
C PHE A 5 1.28 -12.02 0.57
N ARG A 6 0.87 -13.08 1.24
CA ARG A 6 0.32 -14.30 0.64
C ARG A 6 -1.12 -14.53 1.10
N SER A 7 -1.96 -14.93 0.16
CA SER A 7 -3.29 -15.49 0.40
C SER A 7 -3.32 -16.89 -0.18
N ARG A 8 -3.86 -17.86 0.56
CA ARG A 8 -4.02 -19.24 0.05
C ARG A 8 -4.98 -19.32 -1.14
N ALA A 9 -5.87 -18.33 -1.29
CA ALA A 9 -6.87 -18.33 -2.35
C ALA A 9 -6.36 -17.71 -3.66
N THR A 10 -5.39 -16.81 -3.58
CA THR A 10 -5.14 -15.84 -4.68
C THR A 10 -3.69 -15.72 -5.10
N GLY A 11 -2.75 -16.23 -4.32
CA GLY A 11 -1.31 -16.09 -4.57
C GLY A 11 -0.66 -15.04 -3.68
N SER A 12 0.23 -14.22 -4.23
CA SER A 12 1.02 -13.29 -3.43
C SER A 12 1.28 -11.94 -4.09
N VAL A 13 1.46 -10.92 -3.24
CA VAL A 13 1.84 -9.55 -3.61
C VAL A 13 3.13 -9.20 -2.90
N THR A 14 4.14 -8.82 -3.67
CA THR A 14 5.46 -8.43 -3.16
C THR A 14 5.60 -6.92 -3.15
N MET A 15 6.08 -6.38 -2.03
CA MET A 15 6.30 -4.95 -1.83
C MET A 15 7.72 -4.65 -1.34
N ILE A 16 8.24 -3.50 -1.76
CA ILE A 16 9.50 -2.95 -1.25
C ILE A 16 9.31 -2.52 0.20
N GLY A 17 10.31 -2.76 1.05
CA GLY A 17 10.24 -2.56 2.50
C GLY A 17 9.63 -1.25 2.95
N LYS A 18 10.07 -0.11 2.38
CA LYS A 18 9.51 1.21 2.76
C LYS A 18 8.01 1.32 2.48
N ALA A 19 7.54 0.78 1.35
CA ALA A 19 6.12 0.80 1.00
C ALA A 19 5.33 -0.17 1.90
N ALA A 20 5.86 -1.36 2.14
CA ALA A 20 5.23 -2.34 3.02
C ALA A 20 5.14 -1.84 4.47
N GLU A 21 6.21 -1.25 5.00
CA GLU A 21 6.25 -0.65 6.33
C GLU A 21 5.21 0.47 6.47
N GLN A 22 5.04 1.31 5.43
CA GLN A 22 4.02 2.36 5.42
C GLN A 22 2.61 1.76 5.46
N VAL A 23 2.35 0.75 4.62
CA VAL A 23 1.06 0.02 4.59
C VAL A 23 0.75 -0.60 5.95
N LEU A 24 1.72 -1.33 6.54
CA LEU A 24 1.55 -1.99 7.84
C LEU A 24 1.19 -0.96 8.93
N LYS A 25 1.87 0.18 8.95
CA LYS A 25 1.53 1.28 9.87
C LYS A 25 0.11 1.83 9.67
N ILE A 26 -0.31 2.01 8.41
CA ILE A 26 -1.67 2.50 8.08
C ILE A 26 -2.74 1.55 8.63
N ILE A 27 -2.54 0.24 8.51
CA ILE A 27 -3.49 -0.76 9.00
C ILE A 27 -3.32 -1.12 10.49
N GLY A 28 -2.47 -0.39 11.22
CA GLY A 28 -2.25 -0.59 12.66
C GLY A 28 -1.46 -1.84 13.00
N LYS A 29 -0.62 -2.34 12.08
CA LYS A 29 0.27 -3.49 12.27
C LYS A 29 1.72 -3.01 12.41
N SER A 30 2.47 -3.70 13.26
CA SER A 30 3.91 -3.52 13.36
C SER A 30 4.61 -4.02 12.08
N PRO A 31 5.66 -3.34 11.60
CA PRO A 31 6.47 -3.79 10.46
C PRO A 31 7.43 -4.92 10.86
N ASP A 32 6.86 -6.02 11.35
CA ASP A 32 7.61 -7.21 11.76
C ASP A 32 7.90 -8.10 10.55
N ALA A 33 8.94 -8.93 10.68
CA ALA A 33 9.34 -9.86 9.61
C ALA A 33 8.23 -10.85 9.24
N THR A 34 7.33 -11.16 10.17
CA THR A 34 6.20 -12.07 9.98
C THR A 34 4.92 -11.46 10.54
N GLY A 35 3.77 -11.88 9.99
CA GLY A 35 2.50 -11.48 10.56
C GLY A 35 1.29 -11.94 9.75
N ILE A 36 0.11 -11.53 10.22
CA ILE A 36 -1.19 -11.94 9.69
C ILE A 36 -2.20 -10.79 9.73
N ILE A 37 -2.98 -10.68 8.65
CA ILE A 37 -4.24 -9.94 8.56
C ILE A 37 -5.34 -10.99 8.51
N THR A 38 -6.09 -11.10 9.60
CA THR A 38 -7.19 -12.07 9.67
C THR A 38 -8.34 -11.66 8.77
N VAL A 39 -9.16 -12.62 8.33
CA VAL A 39 -10.41 -12.36 7.58
C VAL A 39 -11.26 -11.27 8.22
N ALA A 40 -11.38 -11.26 9.54
CA ALA A 40 -12.15 -10.26 10.29
C ALA A 40 -11.52 -8.86 10.24
N GLN A 41 -10.20 -8.77 10.07
CA GLN A 41 -9.45 -7.52 9.97
C GLN A 41 -9.42 -6.95 8.55
N ILE A 42 -9.60 -7.78 7.52
CA ILE A 42 -9.51 -7.38 6.12
C ILE A 42 -10.37 -6.14 5.79
N PRO A 43 -11.68 -6.09 6.14
CA PRO A 43 -12.51 -4.94 5.78
C PRO A 43 -11.98 -3.62 6.35
N ALA A 44 -11.51 -3.64 7.60
CA ALA A 44 -10.94 -2.46 8.24
C ALA A 44 -9.59 -2.07 7.63
N ALA A 45 -8.76 -3.06 7.27
CA ALA A 45 -7.48 -2.82 6.62
C ALA A 45 -7.64 -2.17 5.24
N ILE A 46 -8.59 -2.65 4.42
CA ILE A 46 -8.92 -2.05 3.12
C ILE A 46 -9.37 -0.59 3.30
N ALA A 47 -10.32 -0.34 4.20
CA ALA A 47 -10.84 1.01 4.44
C ALA A 47 -9.74 1.98 4.92
N ALA A 48 -8.82 1.53 5.78
CA ALA A 48 -7.71 2.35 6.24
C ALA A 48 -6.76 2.74 5.09
N LEU A 49 -6.47 1.80 4.19
CA LEU A 49 -5.59 2.05 3.03
C LEU A 49 -6.24 2.97 2.01
N GLU A 50 -7.53 2.79 1.73
CA GLU A 50 -8.30 3.66 0.83
C GLU A 50 -8.32 5.10 1.35
N GLN A 51 -8.63 5.28 2.64
CA GLN A 51 -8.61 6.62 3.26
C GLN A 51 -7.20 7.23 3.28
N ALA A 52 -6.16 6.44 3.53
CA ALA A 52 -4.79 6.95 3.49
C ALA A 52 -4.40 7.39 2.08
N ALA A 53 -4.82 6.64 1.06
CA ALA A 53 -4.61 6.97 -0.34
C ALA A 53 -5.39 8.22 -0.79
N GLU A 54 -6.56 8.49 -0.21
CA GLU A 54 -7.32 9.73 -0.45
C GLU A 54 -6.71 10.96 0.23
N ARG A 55 -6.09 10.77 1.40
CA ARG A 55 -5.43 11.84 2.14
C ARG A 55 -4.05 12.19 1.58
N GLU A 56 -3.45 11.31 0.78
CA GLU A 56 -2.17 11.60 0.14
C GLU A 56 -2.36 12.69 -0.91
N GLN A 57 -1.95 13.90 -0.54
CA GLN A 57 -1.88 15.00 -1.49
C GLN A 57 -0.68 14.76 -2.42
N PRO A 58 -0.83 14.97 -3.74
CA PRO A 58 0.34 15.04 -4.61
C PRO A 58 1.29 16.10 -4.06
N PRO A 59 2.61 15.96 -4.25
CA PRO A 59 3.58 16.95 -3.80
C PRO A 59 3.13 18.34 -4.26
N ALA A 60 2.82 19.20 -3.28
CA ALA A 60 2.34 20.55 -3.52
C ALA A 60 3.38 21.33 -4.32
N ASP A 61 2.89 22.13 -5.28
CA ASP A 61 3.62 23.20 -5.96
C ASP A 61 4.33 24.05 -4.89
N GLN A 62 5.61 23.82 -4.64
CA GLN A 62 6.42 24.80 -3.93
C GLN A 62 6.86 25.83 -4.97
N PRO A 63 6.57 27.13 -4.78
CA PRO A 63 7.10 28.15 -5.66
C PRO A 63 8.59 28.33 -5.34
N GLN A 64 9.42 27.47 -5.92
CA GLN A 64 10.83 27.76 -6.17
C GLN A 64 10.96 28.09 -7.64
N ASP A 65 11.45 29.29 -7.88
CA ASP A 65 11.90 29.94 -9.12
C ASP A 65 11.47 29.34 -10.48
N ALA A 66 10.96 30.22 -11.34
CA ALA A 66 10.26 29.92 -12.60
C ALA A 66 11.04 29.15 -13.70
N ASP A 67 12.23 28.61 -13.42
CA ASP A 67 13.04 27.79 -14.34
C ASP A 67 12.77 26.27 -14.20
N ASP A 68 12.08 25.81 -13.15
CA ASP A 68 11.90 24.37 -12.83
C ASP A 68 10.51 23.77 -13.16
N GLN A 69 9.65 24.49 -13.90
CA GLN A 69 8.29 24.02 -14.23
C GLN A 69 8.28 22.69 -15.00
N ASN A 70 9.19 22.51 -15.96
CA ASN A 70 9.30 21.25 -16.71
C ASN A 70 9.74 20.09 -15.80
N LEU A 71 10.69 20.31 -14.88
CA LEU A 71 11.15 19.26 -13.95
C LEU A 71 10.07 18.88 -12.93
N GLN A 72 9.19 19.80 -12.54
CA GLN A 72 8.08 19.52 -11.64
C GLN A 72 6.96 18.72 -12.30
N GLU A 73 6.61 18.99 -13.56
CA GLU A 73 5.68 18.15 -14.33
C GLU A 73 6.23 16.74 -14.49
N ASP A 74 7.50 16.62 -14.88
CA ASP A 74 8.24 15.35 -14.94
C ASP A 74 8.26 14.59 -13.60
N ALA A 75 8.45 15.29 -12.48
CA ALA A 75 8.47 14.68 -11.14
C ALA A 75 7.08 14.21 -10.68
N ARG A 76 6.01 14.92 -11.08
CA ARG A 76 4.62 14.53 -10.84
C ARG A 76 4.23 13.31 -11.67
N GLU A 77 4.62 13.28 -12.94
CA GLU A 77 4.39 12.14 -13.82
C GLU A 77 5.11 10.86 -13.33
N ARG A 78 6.28 11.01 -12.71
CA ARG A 78 7.03 9.90 -12.09
C ARG A 78 6.58 9.53 -10.67
N PHE A 79 5.69 10.30 -10.04
CA PHE A 79 5.23 10.01 -8.69
C PHE A 79 4.16 8.91 -8.69
N VAL A 80 4.56 7.68 -8.34
CA VAL A 80 3.59 6.61 -8.09
C VAL A 80 2.87 6.92 -6.78
N SER A 81 1.58 7.25 -6.84
CA SER A 81 0.78 7.52 -5.64
C SER A 81 0.63 6.28 -4.74
N LEU A 82 0.43 6.48 -3.44
CA LEU A 82 0.07 5.44 -2.49
C LEU A 82 -1.11 4.63 -3.00
N ARG A 83 -2.13 5.28 -3.60
CA ARG A 83 -3.27 4.61 -4.24
C ARG A 83 -2.83 3.53 -5.22
N GLN A 84 -1.92 3.87 -6.13
CA GLN A 84 -1.39 2.92 -7.11
C GLN A 84 -0.52 1.84 -6.47
N ARG A 85 0.23 2.17 -5.41
CA ARG A 85 1.10 1.22 -4.71
C ARG A 85 0.33 0.17 -3.90
N VAL A 86 -0.78 0.56 -3.28
CA VAL A 86 -1.58 -0.33 -2.40
C VAL A 86 -2.63 -1.11 -3.16
N TYR A 87 -2.95 -0.72 -4.40
CA TYR A 87 -3.99 -1.36 -5.19
C TYR A 87 -3.82 -2.89 -5.30
N PRO A 88 -2.64 -3.46 -5.64
CA PRO A 88 -2.48 -4.91 -5.72
C PRO A 88 -2.74 -5.62 -4.39
N LEU A 89 -2.37 -4.99 -3.27
CA LEU A 89 -2.60 -5.55 -1.94
C LEU A 89 -4.09 -5.47 -1.55
N ILE A 90 -4.80 -4.40 -1.91
CA ILE A 90 -6.24 -4.28 -1.70
C ILE A 90 -6.98 -5.38 -2.47
N GLU A 91 -6.63 -5.62 -3.73
CA GLU A 91 -7.24 -6.69 -4.52
C GLU A 91 -6.97 -8.07 -3.89
N LEU A 92 -5.72 -8.34 -3.48
CA LEU A 92 -5.37 -9.55 -2.73
C LEU A 92 -6.25 -9.73 -1.49
N MET A 93 -6.46 -8.66 -0.72
CA MET A 93 -7.31 -8.67 0.47
C MET A 93 -8.80 -8.88 0.13
N ARG A 94 -9.32 -8.25 -0.94
CA ARG A 94 -10.71 -8.44 -1.38
C ARG A 94 -10.97 -9.89 -1.77
N GLU A 95 -10.07 -10.49 -2.53
CA GLU A 95 -10.16 -11.89 -2.95
C GLU A 95 -9.98 -12.85 -1.76
N ALA A 96 -9.03 -12.57 -0.86
CA ALA A 96 -8.86 -13.33 0.38
C ALA A 96 -10.13 -13.29 1.25
N LYS A 97 -10.79 -12.12 1.35
CA LYS A 97 -12.06 -12.00 2.09
C LYS A 97 -13.20 -12.76 1.42
N ALA A 98 -13.28 -12.75 0.10
CA ALA A 98 -14.29 -13.48 -0.66
C ALA A 98 -14.14 -15.00 -0.49
N ALA A 99 -12.91 -15.49 -0.38
CA ALA A 99 -12.58 -16.88 -0.13
C ALA A 99 -12.52 -17.27 1.36
N ASP A 100 -12.77 -16.32 2.27
CA ASP A 100 -12.71 -16.49 3.73
C ASP A 100 -11.36 -17.03 4.23
N VAL A 101 -10.25 -16.51 3.67
CA VAL A 101 -8.88 -16.86 4.06
C VAL A 101 -8.08 -15.66 4.55
N ASP A 102 -7.14 -15.91 5.45
CA ASP A 102 -6.25 -14.88 5.98
C ASP A 102 -5.14 -14.50 4.98
N VAL A 103 -4.59 -13.30 5.15
CA VAL A 103 -3.39 -12.84 4.45
C VAL A 103 -2.20 -12.86 5.40
N THR A 104 -1.11 -13.53 5.04
CA THR A 104 0.10 -13.66 5.87
C THR A 104 1.34 -13.11 5.17
N TRP A 105 2.39 -12.80 5.91
CA TRP A 105 3.72 -12.51 5.35
C TRP A 105 4.81 -13.12 6.23
N GLY A 106 5.98 -13.33 5.63
CA GLY A 106 7.16 -13.89 6.32
C GLY A 106 7.04 -15.38 6.65
N VAL A 107 6.24 -16.11 5.89
CA VAL A 107 6.07 -17.57 5.99
C VAL A 107 7.02 -18.34 5.08
#